data_AF-A0A521HAP2-F1
#
_entry.id   AF-A0A521HAP2-F1
#
_cell.length_a   1.000
_cell.length_b   1.000
_cell.length_c   1.000
_cell.angle_alpha   90.00
_cell.angle_beta   90.00
_cell.angle_gamma   90.00
#
_symmetry.space_group_name_H-M   'P 1'
#
loop_
_entity.id
_entity.type
_entity.pdbx_description
1 polymer ?
#
loop_
_entity_poly.entity_id
_entity_poly.type
_entity_poly.pdbx_seq_one_letter_code
_entity_poly.pdbx_strand_id
1 'polypeptide(L)' 'TEGVALGPILMGVSKPAHILTPAATVRRVVNMTAIAAVEAQIRAAQTGTAGGAEGSG' A
#
# COMPACT_ATOMS: atom_id res chain seq x y z
N THR A 1 21.49 9.03 -9.57
CA THR A 1 20.20 8.38 -9.87
C THR A 1 19.90 7.39 -8.75
N GLU A 2 19.41 7.89 -7.61
CA GLU A 2 18.95 7.01 -6.53
C GLU A 2 17.65 6.34 -6.97
N GLY A 3 17.77 5.14 -7.55
CA GLY A 3 16.63 4.28 -7.81
C GLY A 3 15.95 4.01 -6.47
N VAL A 4 14.81 4.65 -6.25
CA VAL A 4 13.89 4.23 -5.19
C VAL A 4 13.45 2.83 -5.58
N ALA A 5 13.96 1.83 -4.86
CA ALA A 5 13.40 0.50 -4.92
C ALA A 5 11.98 0.59 -4.35
N LEU A 6 11.01 0.93 -5.21
CA LEU A 6 9.62 0.59 -5.03
C LEU A 6 9.58 -0.95 -5.06
N GLY A 7 9.84 -1.56 -3.90
CA GLY A 7 9.82 -3.01 -3.72
C GLY A 7 8.44 -3.58 -4.01
N PRO A 8 8.35 -4.89 -4.30
CA PRO A 8 7.25 -5.51 -5.03
C PRO A 8 5.90 -5.15 -4.42
N ILE A 9 4.95 -4.73 -5.26
CA ILE A 9 3.53 -4.69 -4.89
C ILE A 9 3.20 -6.08 -4.36
N LEU A 10 3.01 -6.19 -3.05
CA LEU A 10 2.71 -7.47 -2.43
C LEU A 10 1.32 -7.88 -2.92
N MET A 11 1.27 -8.97 -3.68
CA MET A 11 0.02 -9.59 -4.08
C MET A 11 -0.48 -10.46 -2.91
N GLY A 12 -1.75 -10.30 -2.52
CA GLY A 12 -2.36 -11.08 -1.43
C GLY A 12 -2.38 -10.42 -0.04
N VAL A 13 -1.72 -9.27 0.15
CA VAL A 13 -1.96 -8.47 1.37
C VAL A 13 -3.32 -7.81 1.28
N SER A 14 -4.07 -7.73 2.38
CA SER A 14 -5.38 -7.05 2.42
C SER A 14 -5.23 -5.51 2.36
N LYS A 15 -4.05 -4.96 2.67
CA LYS A 15 -3.76 -3.52 2.76
C LYS A 15 -2.43 -3.16 2.06
N PRO A 16 -2.23 -1.91 1.63
CA PRO A 16 -0.98 -1.49 0.98
C PRO A 16 0.25 -1.61 1.89
N ALA A 17 1.38 -2.04 1.33
CA ALA A 17 2.63 -2.20 2.06
C ALA A 17 3.82 -1.80 1.16
N HIS A 18 4.62 -0.85 1.65
CA HIS A 18 5.81 -0.32 0.96
C HIS A 18 7.04 -0.53 1.84
N ILE A 19 8.12 -1.05 1.26
CA ILE A 19 9.38 -1.30 1.98
C ILE A 19 10.31 -0.10 1.79
N LEU A 20 10.81 0.45 2.90
CA LEU A 20 11.82 1.52 2.90
C LEU A 20 13.19 0.96 3.26
N THR A 21 14.23 1.56 2.70
CA THR A 21 15.61 1.26 3.10
C THR A 21 15.98 2.02 4.39
N PRO A 22 16.92 1.52 5.21
CA PRO A 22 17.38 2.22 6.40
C PRO A 22 17.97 3.62 6.15
N ALA A 23 18.38 3.90 4.91
CA ALA A 23 18.88 5.22 4.49
C ALA A 23 17.76 6.24 4.21
N ALA A 24 16.48 5.87 4.37
CA ALA A 24 15.37 6.79 4.15
C ALA A 24 15.36 7.94 5.16
N THR A 25 15.20 9.17 4.67
CA THR A 25 15.03 10.36 5.51
C THR A 25 13.61 10.44 6.09
N VAL A 26 13.42 11.24 7.14
CA VAL A 26 12.09 11.48 7.76
C VAL A 26 11.05 11.94 6.72
N ARG A 27 11.43 12.84 5.80
CA ARG A 27 10.55 13.28 4.71
C ARG A 27 10.10 12.13 3.83
N ARG A 28 10.98 11.17 3.53
CA ARG A 28 10.64 9.98 2.73
C ARG A 28 9.65 9.10 3.47
N VAL A 29 9.81 8.90 4.78
CA VAL A 29 8.85 8.13 5.59
C VAL A 29 7.46 8.79 5.54
N VAL A 30 7.38 10.09 5.83
CA VAL A 30 6.11 10.84 5.82
C VAL A 30 5.43 10.78 4.46
N ASN A 31 6.17 11.03 3.38
CA ASN A 31 5.63 10.97 2.02
C ASN A 31 5.11 9.56 1.67
N MET A 32 5.78 8.51 2.12
CA MET A 32 5.38 7.12 1.86
C MET A 32 4.15 6.71 2.67
N THR A 33 4.00 7.22 3.90
CA THR A 33 2.77 7.05 4.68
C THR A 33 1.57 7.73 4.00
N ALA A 34 1.76 8.93 3.46
CA ALA A 34 0.70 9.64 2.73
C ALA A 34 0.22 8.84 1.50
N ILE A 35 1.15 8.28 0.73
CA ILE A 35 0.83 7.41 -0.42
C ILE A 35 0.09 6.16 0.04
N ALA A 36 0.59 5.46 1.06
CA ALA A 36 -0.04 4.25 1.59
C ALA A 36 -1.48 4.51 2.07
N ALA A 37 -1.73 5.66 2.70
CA ALA A 37 -3.07 6.04 3.15
C ALA A 37 -4.04 6.26 1.98
N VAL A 38 -3.58 6.94 0.91
CA VAL A 38 -4.38 7.16 -0.30
C VAL A 38 -4.66 5.85 -1.02
N GLU A 39 -3.67 4.98 -1.18
CA GLU A 39 -3.86 3.65 -1.78
C GLU A 39 -4.85 2.80 -0.98
N ALA A 40 -4.83 2.89 0.35
CA ALA A 40 -5.78 2.17 1.20
C ALA A 40 -7.22 2.67 0.98
N GLN A 41 -7.41 3.98 0.83
CA GLN A 41 -8.70 4.57 0.52
C GLN A 41 -9.21 4.16 -0.86
N ILE A 42 -8.35 4.20 -1.89
CA ILE A 42 -8.69 3.77 -3.25
C ILE A 42 -9.08 2.29 -3.25
N ARG A 43 -8.31 1.45 -2.56
CA ARG A 43 -8.61 0.02 -2.47
C ARG A 43 -9.91 -0.26 -1.72
N ALA A 44 -10.16 0.43 -0.61
CA ALA A 44 -11.43 0.31 0.12
C ALA A 44 -12.63 0.70 -0.77
N ALA A 45 -12.49 1.75 -1.58
CA ALA A 45 -13.50 2.14 -2.55
C ALA A 45 -13.72 1.07 -3.64
N GLN A 46 -12.67 0.38 -4.08
CA GLN A 46 -12.76 -0.73 -5.04
C GLN A 46 -13.37 -1.99 -4.43
N THR A 47 -13.05 -2.32 -3.17
CA THR A 47 -13.66 -3.46 -2.46
C THR A 47 -15.16 -3.25 -2.25
N GLY A 48 -15.65 -2.01 -2.19
CA GLY A 48 -17.09 -1.68 -2.23
C GLY A 48 -17.83 -2.15 -3.49
N THR A 49 -17.10 -2.50 -4.57
CA THR A 49 -17.67 -3.09 -5.80
C THR A 49 -17.41 -4.60 -5.95
N ALA A 50 -16.63 -5.20 -5.04
CA ALA A 50 -16.24 -6.62 -5.09
C ALA A 50 -16.68 -7.43 -3.85
N GLY A 51 -17.46 -6.83 -2.94
CA GLY A 51 -17.94 -7.47 -1.71
C GLY A 51 -19.11 -8.44 -1.89
N GLY A 52 -19.01 -9.38 -2.84
CA GLY A 52 -20.07 -10.36 -3.15
C GLY A 52 -19.75 -11.82 -2.85
N ALA A 53 -18.54 -12.18 -2.43
CA ALA A 53 -18.21 -13.57 -2.14
C ALA A 53 -17.12 -13.65 -1.08
N GLU A 54 -17.53 -13.81 0.19
CA GLU A 54 -16.81 -14.57 1.23
C GLU A 54 -17.56 -14.40 2.55
N GLY A 55 -18.64 -15.18 2.67
CA GLY A 55 -19.53 -15.22 3.83
C GLY A 55 -20.38 -16.49 3.83
N SER A 56 -19.76 -17.65 3.64
CA SER A 56 -20.37 -18.95 4.00
C SER A 56 -19.29 -19.88 4.56
N GLY A 57 -19.22 -19.89 5.89
CA GLY A 57 -18.64 -20.93 6.72
C GLY A 57 -19.61 -21.16 7.87
#